data_AF-A0A965YQ47-F1
#
_entry.id   AF-A0A965YQ47-F1
#
_cell.length_a   1.000
_cell.length_b   1.000
_cell.length_c   1.000
_cell.angle_alpha   90.00
_cell.angle_beta   90.00
_cell.angle_gamma   90.00
#
_symmetry.space_group_name_H-M   'P 1'
#
loop_
_entity.id
_entity.type
_entity.pdbx_description
1 polymer ?
#
loop_
_entity_poly.entity_id
_entity_poly.type
_entity_poly.pdbx_seq_one_letter_code
_entity_poly.pdbx_strand_id
1 'polypeptide(L)'
;MEKRFPMYLNNSELSTFFDQMAMILHSGISVIEGIAIMKDDAYTKEGEAILQTIYDQMEETGCLYTSLVHSGVFPPYALELIHIGEETGHLEKIMRSLSLYYERAEDVRQSIKSAVVYPLIMIGMMFIVILILIIKVLPMFNQVFIQLGSEMTGFSLALMNIGTALSQYSFIFIILLILIAAAVIFLSYVPSGIQLRSKMAAHFFLTRKITEKMAVSKFAAGMSLTLSSGLDTFESLEMASQLIDNPVVKKQIADCQKYTSEGMDFSEALSKSGVFSAMYSRTASIGYKAGALDELMEKISMQYEDEITLQMNHLIGILEPSLVALLSIIVGLILLSVMLPLLGIMTNIG
;
A
#
# COMPACT_ATOMS: atom_id res chain seq x y z
N MET A 1 25.05 -24.74 -1.16
CA MET A 1 23.59 -24.77 -0.98
C MET A 1 23.09 -23.35 -1.23
N GLU A 2 22.61 -23.12 -2.44
CA GLU A 2 22.11 -21.83 -2.94
C GLU A 2 20.88 -21.40 -2.14
N LYS A 3 21.03 -20.48 -1.18
CA LYS A 3 19.89 -19.80 -0.57
C LYS A 3 19.38 -18.78 -1.58
N ARG A 4 18.47 -19.23 -2.47
CA ARG A 4 17.62 -18.33 -3.25
C ARG A 4 16.81 -17.49 -2.26
N PHE A 5 17.18 -16.22 -2.06
CA PHE A 5 16.32 -15.23 -1.41
C PHE A 5 15.18 -14.89 -2.37
N PRO A 6 13.93 -15.34 -2.15
CA PRO A 6 12.84 -15.12 -3.09
C PRO A 6 12.04 -13.87 -2.71
N MET A 7 12.68 -12.85 -2.14
CA MET A 7 11.97 -11.71 -1.57
C MET A 7 12.84 -10.47 -1.56
N TYR A 8 12.31 -9.38 -2.10
CA TYR A 8 12.91 -8.07 -1.95
C TYR A 8 12.90 -7.64 -0.48
N LEU A 9 13.91 -6.87 -0.07
CA LEU A 9 13.94 -6.18 1.21
C LEU A 9 12.68 -5.33 1.38
N ASN A 10 12.23 -5.16 2.62
CA ASN A 10 11.09 -4.30 2.90
C ASN A 10 11.47 -2.82 2.74
N ASN A 11 10.50 -1.91 2.62
CA ASN A 11 10.78 -0.49 2.37
C ASN A 11 11.63 0.15 3.49
N SER A 12 11.44 -0.25 4.76
CA SER A 12 12.25 0.26 5.87
C SER A 12 13.71 -0.20 5.76
N GLU A 13 13.95 -1.48 5.44
CA GLU A 13 15.29 -2.02 5.23
C GLU A 13 15.99 -1.37 4.04
N LEU A 14 15.26 -1.16 2.94
CA LEU A 14 15.76 -0.45 1.76
C LEU A 14 16.12 1.00 2.11
N SER A 15 15.23 1.71 2.80
CA SER A 15 15.48 3.09 3.24
C SER A 15 16.74 3.19 4.09
N THR A 16 16.89 2.33 5.12
CA THR A 16 18.08 2.30 5.97
C THR A 16 19.36 1.98 5.18
N PHE A 17 19.32 0.98 4.29
CA PHE A 17 20.46 0.63 3.46
C PHE A 17 20.91 1.81 2.59
N PHE A 18 19.98 2.46 1.90
CA PHE A 18 20.29 3.59 1.03
C PHE A 18 20.72 4.84 1.80
N ASP A 19 20.18 5.06 3.01
CA ASP A 19 20.59 6.16 3.89
C ASP A 19 22.04 5.98 4.36
N GLN A 20 22.39 4.78 4.82
CA GLN A 20 23.75 4.44 5.23
C GLN A 20 24.75 4.60 4.07
N MET A 21 24.40 4.08 2.90
CA MET A 21 25.23 4.27 1.69
C MET A 21 25.37 5.74 1.31
N ALA A 22 24.31 6.54 1.39
CA ALA A 22 24.38 7.98 1.12
C ALA A 22 25.33 8.69 2.10
N MET A 23 25.26 8.38 3.40
CA MET A 23 26.16 8.96 4.42
C MET A 23 27.63 8.58 4.19
N ILE A 24 27.89 7.33 3.81
CA ILE A 24 29.23 6.82 3.49
C ILE A 24 29.79 7.56 2.26
N LEU A 25 29.01 7.64 1.18
CA LEU A 25 29.42 8.33 -0.04
C LEU A 25 29.65 9.83 0.18
N HIS A 26 28.78 10.47 0.96
CA HIS A 26 28.95 11.87 1.35
C HIS A 26 30.24 12.12 2.14
N SER A 27 30.70 11.11 2.88
CA SER A 27 31.97 11.16 3.64
C SER A 27 33.20 10.92 2.76
N GLY A 28 33.03 10.71 1.45
CA GLY A 28 34.10 10.43 0.51
C GLY A 28 34.66 9.00 0.58
N ILE A 29 33.97 8.09 1.28
CA ILE A 29 34.35 6.68 1.40
C ILE A 29 33.94 5.96 0.12
N SER A 30 34.79 5.05 -0.37
CA SER A 30 34.48 4.26 -1.57
C SER A 30 33.30 3.31 -1.34
N VAL A 31 32.56 2.95 -2.39
CA VAL A 31 31.38 2.07 -2.29
C VAL A 31 31.74 0.73 -1.63
N ILE A 32 32.86 0.12 -2.05
CA ILE A 32 33.28 -1.21 -1.55
C ILE A 32 33.66 -1.17 -0.07
N GLU A 33 34.36 -0.12 0.37
CA GLU A 33 34.69 0.11 1.78
C GLU A 33 33.44 0.43 2.59
N GLY A 34 32.51 1.17 2.01
CA GLY A 34 31.18 1.40 2.57
C GLY A 34 30.41 0.14 2.89
N ILE A 35 30.33 -0.77 1.92
CA ILE A 35 29.67 -2.08 2.10
C ILE A 35 30.41 -2.90 3.17
N ALA A 36 31.74 -2.85 3.24
CA ALA A 36 32.50 -3.52 4.30
C ALA A 36 32.15 -2.97 5.70
N ILE A 37 32.06 -1.65 5.84
CA ILE A 37 31.66 -0.99 7.10
C ILE A 37 30.24 -1.42 7.49
N MET A 38 29.29 -1.37 6.55
CA MET A 38 27.90 -1.77 6.81
C MET A 38 27.78 -3.25 7.17
N LYS A 39 28.61 -4.10 6.58
CA LYS A 39 28.67 -5.53 6.87
C LYS A 39 29.13 -5.79 8.29
N ASP A 40 30.16 -5.07 8.75
CA ASP A 40 30.71 -5.22 10.10
C ASP A 40 29.76 -4.64 11.18
N ASP A 41 28.91 -3.68 10.83
CA ASP A 41 27.86 -3.10 11.70
C ASP A 41 26.50 -3.82 11.60
N ALA A 42 26.40 -4.91 10.83
CA ALA A 42 25.12 -5.58 10.59
C ALA A 42 24.52 -6.20 11.87
N TYR A 43 23.35 -5.72 12.29
CA TYR A 43 22.64 -6.23 13.48
C TYR A 43 22.09 -7.65 13.32
N THR A 44 21.86 -8.12 12.09
CA THR A 44 21.25 -9.42 11.81
C THR A 44 22.17 -10.28 10.94
N LYS A 45 22.18 -11.58 11.22
CA LYS A 45 22.94 -12.57 10.42
C LYS A 45 22.47 -12.63 8.96
N GLU A 46 21.21 -12.30 8.70
CA GLU A 46 20.66 -12.25 7.35
C GLU A 46 21.17 -11.01 6.60
N GLY A 47 21.17 -9.84 7.24
CA GLY A 47 21.75 -8.61 6.67
C GLY A 47 23.25 -8.74 6.41
N GLU A 48 23.99 -9.32 7.36
CA GLU A 48 25.42 -9.62 7.20
C GLU A 48 25.67 -10.53 5.98
N ALA A 49 24.89 -11.59 5.80
CA ALA A 49 25.03 -12.51 4.67
C ALA A 49 24.72 -11.84 3.32
N ILE A 50 23.72 -10.95 3.27
CA ILE A 50 23.40 -10.16 2.07
C ILE A 50 24.55 -9.22 1.74
N LEU A 51 25.06 -8.48 2.73
CA LEU A 51 26.17 -7.54 2.55
C LEU A 51 27.48 -8.25 2.18
N GLN A 52 27.74 -9.43 2.74
CA GLN A 52 28.87 -10.28 2.34
C GLN A 52 28.75 -10.71 0.88
N THR A 53 27.56 -11.11 0.43
CA THR A 53 27.32 -11.50 -0.98
C THR A 53 27.57 -10.31 -1.92
N ILE A 54 27.13 -9.11 -1.55
CA ILE A 54 27.35 -7.89 -2.33
C ILE A 54 28.85 -7.54 -2.34
N TYR A 55 29.52 -7.63 -1.19
CA TYR A 55 30.96 -7.36 -1.05
C TYR A 55 31.80 -8.28 -1.94
N ASP A 56 31.58 -9.59 -1.86
CA ASP A 56 32.32 -10.60 -2.64
C ASP A 56 32.13 -10.36 -4.15
N GLN A 57 30.89 -10.07 -4.57
CA GLN A 57 30.59 -9.79 -5.98
C GLN A 57 31.21 -8.46 -6.45
N MET A 58 31.30 -7.47 -5.57
CA MET A 58 31.96 -6.20 -5.86
C MET A 58 33.48 -6.36 -5.98
N GLU A 59 34.12 -7.19 -5.15
CA GLU A 59 35.55 -7.51 -5.29
C GLU A 59 35.85 -8.16 -6.64
N GLU A 60 34.94 -9.00 -7.14
CA GLU A 60 35.12 -9.68 -8.43
C GLU A 60 34.80 -8.78 -9.65
N THR A 61 33.74 -7.97 -9.58
CA THR A 61 33.21 -7.23 -10.75
C THR A 61 33.56 -5.75 -10.78
N GLY A 62 33.87 -5.16 -9.62
CA GLY A 62 34.08 -3.72 -9.47
C GLY A 62 32.82 -2.85 -9.66
N CYS A 63 31.65 -3.46 -9.86
CA CYS A 63 30.40 -2.75 -10.18
C CYS A 63 29.33 -3.00 -9.10
N LEU A 64 28.76 -1.91 -8.57
CA LEU A 64 27.71 -1.96 -7.56
C LEU A 64 26.41 -2.51 -8.13
N TYR A 65 25.96 -2.01 -9.28
CA TYR A 65 24.74 -2.47 -9.93
C TYR A 65 24.71 -3.99 -10.10
N THR A 66 25.78 -4.56 -10.68
CA THR A 66 25.90 -6.00 -10.91
C THR A 66 25.82 -6.79 -9.60
N SER A 67 26.43 -6.25 -8.54
CA SER A 67 26.46 -6.88 -7.21
C SER A 67 25.09 -6.87 -6.53
N LEU A 68 24.35 -5.77 -6.64
CA LEU A 68 22.99 -5.68 -6.12
C LEU A 68 22.01 -6.56 -6.92
N VAL A 69 22.16 -6.64 -8.25
CA VAL A 69 21.40 -7.58 -9.08
C VAL A 69 21.64 -9.03 -8.62
N HIS A 70 22.90 -9.39 -8.38
CA HIS A 70 23.27 -10.75 -7.96
C HIS A 70 22.67 -11.13 -6.60
N SER A 71 22.59 -10.18 -5.66
CA SER A 71 21.98 -10.42 -4.35
C SER A 71 20.50 -10.83 -4.44
N GLY A 72 19.78 -10.40 -5.49
CA GLY A 72 18.38 -10.74 -5.73
C GLY A 72 17.38 -10.12 -4.76
N VAL A 73 17.81 -9.24 -3.84
CA VAL A 73 16.95 -8.65 -2.79
C VAL A 73 16.53 -7.21 -3.06
N PHE A 74 17.02 -6.59 -4.13
CA PHE A 74 16.67 -5.21 -4.49
C PHE A 74 15.61 -5.16 -5.60
N PRO A 75 14.62 -4.25 -5.49
CA PRO A 75 13.58 -4.10 -6.50
C PRO A 75 14.13 -3.46 -7.79
N PRO A 76 13.52 -3.75 -8.97
CA PRO A 76 14.01 -3.26 -10.27
C PRO A 76 14.15 -1.74 -10.36
N TYR A 77 13.23 -1.00 -9.75
CA TYR A 77 13.26 0.47 -9.68
C TYR A 77 14.56 1.00 -9.07
N ALA A 78 14.99 0.43 -7.94
CA ALA A 78 16.22 0.85 -7.27
C ALA A 78 17.45 0.44 -8.10
N LEU A 79 17.45 -0.78 -8.65
CA LEU A 79 18.54 -1.28 -9.48
C LEU A 79 18.79 -0.37 -10.70
N GLU A 80 17.73 0.04 -11.40
CA GLU A 80 17.87 0.90 -12.59
C GLU A 80 18.39 2.29 -12.23
N LEU A 81 17.92 2.88 -11.13
CA LEU A 81 18.43 4.17 -10.66
C LEU A 81 19.89 4.11 -10.22
N ILE A 82 20.31 3.00 -9.61
CA ILE A 82 21.71 2.78 -9.21
C ILE A 82 22.60 2.60 -10.44
N HIS A 83 22.13 1.87 -11.46
CA HIS A 83 22.82 1.75 -12.74
C HIS A 83 23.08 3.13 -13.37
N ILE A 84 22.04 3.97 -13.44
CA ILE A 84 22.17 5.36 -13.92
C ILE A 84 23.12 6.16 -13.04
N GLY A 85 23.04 6.01 -11.72
CA GLY A 85 23.91 6.70 -10.75
C GLY A 85 25.38 6.35 -10.87
N GLU A 86 25.67 5.09 -11.16
CA GLU A 86 27.02 4.56 -11.32
C GLU A 86 27.64 5.05 -12.64
N GLU A 87 26.88 5.00 -13.74
CA GLU A 87 27.31 5.50 -15.05
C GLU A 87 27.50 7.03 -15.08
N THR A 88 26.64 7.77 -14.37
CA THR A 88 26.69 9.24 -14.32
C THR A 88 27.58 9.79 -13.21
N GLY A 89 28.08 8.95 -12.29
CA GLY A 89 28.88 9.39 -11.14
C GLY A 89 28.10 10.14 -10.05
N HIS A 90 26.76 10.10 -10.07
CA HIS A 90 25.89 10.79 -9.12
C HIS A 90 25.30 9.87 -8.04
N LEU A 91 26.02 8.80 -7.71
CA LEU A 91 25.55 7.73 -6.82
C LEU A 91 25.10 8.24 -5.45
N GLU A 92 25.79 9.21 -4.84
CA GLU A 92 25.40 9.81 -3.56
C GLU A 92 23.96 10.37 -3.60
N LYS A 93 23.63 11.10 -4.68
CA LYS A 93 22.31 11.71 -4.87
C LYS A 93 21.23 10.66 -5.09
N ILE A 94 21.55 9.61 -5.87
CA ILE A 94 20.66 8.46 -6.09
C ILE A 94 20.38 7.76 -4.76
N MET A 95 21.39 7.46 -3.95
CA MET A 95 21.22 6.78 -2.66
C MET A 95 20.33 7.61 -1.72
N ARG A 96 20.57 8.91 -1.62
CA ARG A 96 19.73 9.81 -0.82
C ARG A 96 18.28 9.86 -1.32
N SER A 97 18.08 9.96 -2.63
CA SER A 97 16.74 9.99 -3.23
C SER A 97 15.99 8.67 -3.01
N LEU A 98 16.67 7.52 -3.16
CA LEU A 98 16.11 6.20 -2.87
C LEU A 98 15.77 6.04 -1.39
N SER A 99 16.63 6.51 -0.48
CA SER A 99 16.36 6.52 0.97
C SER A 99 15.04 7.21 1.30
N LEU A 100 14.90 8.48 0.86
CA LEU A 100 13.70 9.29 1.08
C LEU A 100 12.46 8.67 0.41
N TYR A 101 12.61 8.15 -0.80
CA TYR A 101 11.52 7.50 -1.51
C TYR A 101 11.02 6.25 -0.75
N TYR A 102 11.91 5.40 -0.26
CA TYR A 102 11.52 4.18 0.46
C TYR A 102 11.01 4.48 1.87
N GLU A 103 11.50 5.53 2.54
CA GLU A 103 10.95 6.04 3.80
C GLU A 103 9.47 6.42 3.61
N ARG A 104 9.19 7.27 2.62
CA ARG A 104 7.80 7.69 2.30
C ARG A 104 6.95 6.54 1.79
N ALA A 105 7.52 5.62 1.01
CA ALA A 105 6.80 4.43 0.57
C ALA A 105 6.42 3.53 1.75
N GLU A 106 7.23 3.48 2.82
CA GLU A 106 6.87 2.81 4.06
C GLU A 106 5.75 3.54 4.80
N ASP A 107 5.79 4.86 4.89
CA ASP A 107 4.70 5.65 5.48
C ASP A 107 3.37 5.39 4.76
N VAL A 108 3.37 5.48 3.43
CA VAL A 108 2.19 5.17 2.61
C VAL A 108 1.74 3.71 2.82
N ARG A 109 2.68 2.77 2.86
CA ARG A 109 2.37 1.34 3.12
C ARG A 109 1.72 1.17 4.49
N GLN A 110 2.22 1.86 5.51
CA GLN A 110 1.72 1.81 6.87
C GLN A 110 0.35 2.48 6.99
N SER A 111 0.11 3.59 6.28
CA SER A 111 -1.21 4.21 6.15
C SER A 111 -2.20 3.27 5.48
N ILE A 112 -1.84 2.61 4.38
CA ILE A 112 -2.68 1.61 3.71
C ILE A 112 -2.96 0.43 4.63
N LYS A 113 -1.93 -0.10 5.31
CA LYS A 113 -2.07 -1.21 6.24
C LYS A 113 -3.04 -0.85 7.36
N SER A 114 -2.88 0.33 7.95
CA SER A 114 -3.77 0.83 9.00
C SER A 114 -5.20 1.03 8.49
N ALA A 115 -5.35 1.52 7.26
CA ALA A 115 -6.65 1.71 6.61
C ALA A 115 -7.44 0.42 6.38
N VAL A 116 -6.76 -0.72 6.27
CA VAL A 116 -7.41 -2.02 6.03
C VAL A 116 -7.54 -2.83 7.31
N VAL A 117 -6.48 -2.89 8.11
CA VAL A 117 -6.42 -3.73 9.31
C VAL A 117 -7.41 -3.23 10.37
N TYR A 118 -7.51 -1.92 10.57
CA TYR A 118 -8.39 -1.36 11.60
C TYR A 118 -9.89 -1.65 11.35
N PRO A 119 -10.46 -1.36 10.15
CA PRO A 119 -11.84 -1.74 9.86
C PRO A 119 -12.08 -3.24 9.96
N LEU A 120 -11.10 -4.08 9.61
CA LEU A 120 -11.29 -5.53 9.67
C LEU A 120 -11.43 -6.06 11.10
N ILE A 121 -10.62 -5.54 12.02
CA ILE A 121 -10.71 -5.88 13.45
C ILE A 121 -12.08 -5.45 13.97
N MET A 122 -12.54 -4.23 13.65
CA MET A 122 -13.86 -3.74 14.03
C MET A 122 -15.00 -4.61 13.47
N ILE A 123 -14.96 -4.96 12.18
CA ILE A 123 -15.96 -5.84 11.55
C ILE A 123 -15.95 -7.22 12.23
N GLY A 124 -14.77 -7.77 12.53
CA GLY A 124 -14.64 -9.02 13.27
C GLY A 124 -15.27 -8.94 14.66
N MET A 125 -14.99 -7.89 15.42
CA MET A 125 -15.62 -7.64 16.72
C MET A 125 -17.14 -7.47 16.61
N MET A 126 -17.61 -6.66 15.66
CA MET A 126 -19.04 -6.43 15.39
C MET A 126 -19.74 -7.75 15.10
N PHE A 127 -19.11 -8.59 14.27
CA PHE A 127 -19.62 -9.91 13.94
C PHE A 127 -19.72 -10.81 15.17
N ILE A 128 -18.69 -10.86 16.02
CA ILE A 128 -18.70 -11.63 17.28
C ILE A 128 -19.85 -11.17 18.19
N VAL A 129 -20.04 -9.86 18.36
CA VAL A 129 -21.12 -9.29 19.18
C VAL A 129 -22.50 -9.70 18.64
N ILE A 130 -22.73 -9.56 17.34
CA ILE A 130 -23.98 -9.96 16.69
C ILE A 130 -24.23 -11.46 16.88
N LEU A 131 -23.20 -12.29 16.73
CA LEU A 131 -23.30 -13.74 16.91
C LEU A 131 -23.68 -14.12 18.34
N ILE A 132 -23.10 -13.47 19.35
CA ILE A 132 -23.46 -13.67 20.76
C ILE A 132 -24.93 -13.27 21.00
N LEU A 133 -25.36 -12.12 20.48
CA LEU A 133 -26.74 -11.67 20.62
C LEU A 133 -27.73 -12.67 20.03
N ILE A 134 -27.46 -13.18 18.84
CA ILE A 134 -28.35 -14.09 18.14
C ILE A 134 -28.35 -15.50 18.75
N ILE A 135 -27.18 -16.05 19.13
CA ILE A 135 -27.07 -17.44 19.61
C ILE A 135 -27.37 -17.58 21.10
N LYS A 136 -27.06 -16.59 21.93
CA LYS A 136 -27.21 -16.68 23.40
C LYS A 136 -28.35 -15.83 23.93
N VAL A 137 -28.43 -14.56 23.50
CA VAL A 137 -29.39 -13.62 24.08
C VAL A 137 -30.80 -13.88 23.55
N LEU A 138 -30.96 -14.01 22.24
CA LEU A 138 -32.27 -14.20 21.61
C LEU A 138 -33.00 -15.48 22.09
N PRO A 139 -32.36 -16.66 22.22
CA PRO A 139 -33.03 -17.86 22.71
C PRO A 139 -33.41 -17.79 24.19
N MET A 140 -32.63 -17.07 25.00
CA MET A 140 -32.96 -16.82 26.40
C MET A 140 -34.29 -16.07 26.50
N PHE A 141 -34.50 -15.05 25.66
CA PHE A 141 -35.77 -14.35 25.59
C PHE A 141 -36.91 -15.23 25.07
N ASN A 142 -36.67 -16.09 24.07
CA ASN A 142 -37.68 -17.03 23.60
C ASN A 142 -38.17 -17.99 24.73
N GLN A 143 -37.25 -18.49 25.56
CA GLN A 143 -37.64 -19.33 26.71
C GLN A 143 -38.55 -18.59 27.69
N VAL A 144 -38.26 -17.31 27.96
CA VAL A 144 -39.11 -16.46 28.79
C VAL A 144 -40.48 -16.24 28.14
N PHE A 145 -40.56 -16.06 26.82
CA PHE A 145 -41.82 -15.91 26.11
C PHE A 145 -42.70 -17.16 26.17
N ILE A 146 -42.12 -18.34 25.96
CA ILE A 146 -42.83 -19.62 26.07
C ILE A 146 -43.38 -19.81 27.48
N GLN A 147 -42.61 -19.45 28.52
CA GLN A 147 -43.06 -19.52 29.92
C GLN A 147 -44.22 -18.57 30.23
N LEU A 148 -44.28 -17.42 29.55
CA LEU A 148 -45.37 -16.45 29.65
C LEU A 148 -46.60 -16.86 28.80
N GLY A 149 -46.57 -18.02 28.14
CA GLY A 149 -47.68 -18.54 27.34
C GLY A 149 -47.87 -17.86 25.99
N SER A 150 -46.82 -17.18 25.48
CA SER A 150 -46.86 -16.40 24.25
C SER A 150 -45.84 -16.90 23.24
N GLU A 151 -46.20 -16.90 21.95
CA GLU A 151 -45.28 -17.23 20.86
C GLU A 151 -44.64 -15.96 20.30
N MET A 152 -43.35 -16.04 19.97
CA MET A 152 -42.68 -14.97 19.23
C MET A 152 -43.30 -14.86 17.83
N THR A 153 -43.85 -13.71 17.46
CA THR A 153 -44.44 -13.47 16.13
C THR A 153 -43.72 -12.36 15.37
N GLY A 154 -43.76 -12.40 14.03
CA GLY A 154 -43.18 -11.36 13.17
C GLY A 154 -41.65 -11.39 13.04
N PHE A 155 -41.02 -10.22 13.14
CA PHE A 155 -39.57 -10.02 12.91
C PHE A 155 -38.69 -10.83 13.90
N SER A 156 -39.17 -11.02 15.13
CA SER A 156 -38.46 -11.77 16.17
C SER A 156 -38.35 -13.26 15.87
N LEU A 157 -39.39 -13.85 15.24
CA LEU A 157 -39.38 -15.24 14.77
C LEU A 157 -38.40 -15.42 13.60
N ALA A 158 -38.37 -14.47 12.65
CA ALA A 158 -37.43 -14.51 11.53
C ALA A 158 -35.97 -14.44 12.02
N LEU A 159 -35.67 -13.55 12.98
CA LEU A 159 -34.34 -13.43 13.57
C LEU A 159 -33.97 -14.66 14.41
N MET A 160 -34.94 -15.28 15.09
CA MET A 160 -34.74 -16.54 15.79
C MET A 160 -34.43 -17.70 14.84
N ASN A 161 -35.12 -17.80 13.71
CA ASN A 161 -34.87 -18.81 12.69
C ASN A 161 -33.48 -18.64 12.04
N ILE A 162 -33.07 -17.39 11.80
CA ILE A 162 -31.70 -17.07 11.40
C ILE A 162 -30.73 -17.50 12.50
N GLY A 163 -31.05 -17.26 13.77
CA GLY A 163 -30.21 -17.61 14.90
C GLY A 163 -30.06 -19.10 15.19
N THR A 164 -31.11 -19.89 15.01
CA THR A 164 -31.06 -21.35 15.11
C THR A 164 -30.30 -21.94 13.94
N ALA A 165 -30.46 -21.41 12.72
CA ALA A 165 -29.62 -21.76 11.58
C ALA A 165 -28.14 -21.41 11.83
N LEU A 166 -27.84 -20.21 12.34
CA LEU A 166 -26.47 -19.82 12.71
C LEU A 166 -25.91 -20.64 13.87
N SER A 167 -26.71 -21.06 14.85
CA SER A 167 -26.23 -21.90 15.95
C SER A 167 -25.92 -23.32 15.49
N GLN A 168 -26.72 -23.87 14.58
CA GLN A 168 -26.50 -25.18 13.96
C GLN A 168 -25.26 -25.19 13.05
N TYR A 169 -24.93 -24.05 12.42
CA TYR A 169 -23.71 -23.87 11.62
C TYR A 169 -22.63 -23.01 12.32
N SER A 170 -22.68 -22.89 13.65
CA SER A 170 -21.80 -22.01 14.43
C SER A 170 -20.31 -22.32 14.23
N PHE A 171 -19.98 -23.59 14.05
CA PHE A 171 -18.62 -24.04 13.74
C PHE A 171 -18.14 -23.57 12.35
N ILE A 172 -19.02 -23.53 11.35
CA ILE A 172 -18.71 -23.04 9.99
C ILE A 172 -18.53 -21.52 9.98
N PHE A 173 -19.29 -20.78 10.77
CA PHE A 173 -19.13 -19.33 10.87
C PHE A 173 -17.86 -18.92 11.61
N ILE A 174 -17.49 -19.66 12.67
CA ILE A 174 -16.21 -19.49 13.36
C ILE A 174 -15.05 -19.82 12.41
N ILE A 175 -15.15 -20.92 11.65
CA ILE A 175 -14.17 -21.25 10.61
C ILE A 175 -14.10 -20.17 9.54
N LEU A 176 -15.23 -19.63 9.06
CA LEU A 176 -15.27 -18.55 8.07
C LEU A 176 -14.59 -17.29 8.61
N LEU A 177 -14.81 -16.94 9.88
CA LEU A 177 -14.19 -15.78 10.54
C LEU A 177 -12.69 -15.99 10.71
N ILE A 178 -12.26 -17.19 11.12
CA ILE A 178 -10.85 -17.57 11.17
C ILE A 178 -10.23 -17.53 9.77
N LEU A 179 -10.96 -17.94 8.73
CA LEU A 179 -10.49 -17.95 7.35
C LEU A 179 -10.42 -16.53 6.77
N ILE A 180 -11.33 -15.63 7.14
CA ILE A 180 -11.26 -14.19 6.80
C ILE A 180 -10.10 -13.51 7.55
N ALA A 181 -9.95 -13.77 8.85
CA ALA A 181 -8.85 -13.25 9.64
C ALA A 181 -7.50 -13.79 9.11
N ALA A 182 -7.42 -15.08 8.82
CA ALA A 182 -6.26 -15.71 8.20
C ALA A 182 -6.02 -15.16 6.79
N ALA A 183 -7.05 -14.94 5.97
CA ALA A 183 -6.90 -14.34 4.64
C ALA A 183 -6.39 -12.90 4.72
N VAL A 184 -6.79 -12.13 5.73
CA VAL A 184 -6.36 -10.73 5.88
C VAL A 184 -4.96 -10.66 6.47
N ILE A 185 -4.63 -11.52 7.43
CA ILE A 185 -3.26 -11.71 7.93
C ILE A 185 -2.37 -12.20 6.78
N PHE A 186 -2.81 -13.18 6.00
CA PHE A 186 -2.09 -13.69 4.83
C PHE A 186 -1.92 -12.59 3.75
N LEU A 187 -2.95 -11.80 3.44
CA LEU A 187 -2.83 -10.68 2.49
C LEU A 187 -1.97 -9.52 3.02
N SER A 188 -1.82 -9.37 4.33
CA SER A 188 -1.01 -8.31 4.94
C SER A 188 0.43 -8.73 5.24
N TYR A 189 0.70 -10.02 5.38
CA TYR A 189 2.02 -10.59 5.68
C TYR A 189 2.67 -11.35 4.52
N VAL A 190 1.96 -11.67 3.43
CA VAL A 190 2.55 -12.38 2.27
C VAL A 190 2.94 -11.40 1.16
N PRO A 191 4.23 -11.03 1.06
CA PRO A 191 4.76 -10.19 -0.02
C PRO A 191 4.73 -10.86 -1.40
N SER A 192 4.71 -12.20 -1.50
CA SER A 192 4.60 -12.92 -2.78
C SER A 192 3.24 -12.81 -3.46
N GLY A 193 2.28 -12.13 -2.84
CA GLY A 193 0.99 -11.79 -3.46
C GLY A 193 1.07 -10.71 -4.53
N ILE A 194 2.24 -10.11 -4.85
CA ILE A 194 2.36 -8.98 -5.79
C ILE A 194 1.67 -9.22 -7.14
N GLN A 195 1.78 -10.41 -7.72
CA GLN A 195 1.17 -10.71 -9.03
C GLN A 195 -0.34 -10.99 -8.95
N LEU A 196 -0.82 -11.57 -7.85
CA LEU A 196 -2.26 -11.80 -7.63
C LEU A 196 -2.95 -10.51 -7.14
N ARG A 197 -2.26 -9.70 -6.34
CA ARG A 197 -2.64 -8.35 -5.90
C ARG A 197 -2.70 -7.40 -7.07
N SER A 198 -1.75 -7.39 -8.01
CA SER A 198 -1.83 -6.46 -9.15
C SER A 198 -3.07 -6.74 -10.01
N LYS A 199 -3.45 -8.01 -10.19
CA LYS A 199 -4.66 -8.41 -10.94
C LYS A 199 -5.96 -8.18 -10.16
N MET A 200 -6.00 -8.46 -8.85
CA MET A 200 -7.19 -8.27 -8.02
C MET A 200 -7.40 -6.80 -7.61
N ALA A 201 -6.33 -6.07 -7.29
CA ALA A 201 -6.38 -4.63 -6.99
C ALA A 201 -6.69 -3.78 -8.23
N ALA A 202 -6.41 -4.28 -9.45
CA ALA A 202 -6.88 -3.63 -10.67
C ALA A 202 -8.41 -3.69 -10.85
N HIS A 203 -9.09 -4.63 -10.19
CA HIS A 203 -10.55 -4.79 -10.27
C HIS A 203 -11.32 -4.02 -9.20
N PHE A 204 -10.72 -3.69 -8.06
CA PHE A 204 -11.40 -2.89 -7.04
C PHE A 204 -11.26 -1.39 -7.36
N PHE A 205 -12.40 -0.72 -7.52
CA PHE A 205 -12.47 0.68 -7.99
C PHE A 205 -11.66 1.67 -7.13
N LEU A 206 -11.58 1.43 -5.81
CA LEU A 206 -10.79 2.25 -4.89
C LEU A 206 -9.28 2.07 -5.08
N THR A 207 -8.80 0.85 -5.30
CA THR A 207 -7.36 0.57 -5.40
C THR A 207 -6.78 1.01 -6.74
N ARG A 208 -7.56 0.99 -7.81
CA ARG A 208 -7.11 1.44 -9.14
C ARG A 208 -6.59 2.87 -9.14
N LYS A 209 -7.34 3.82 -8.56
CA LYS A 209 -6.95 5.24 -8.52
C LYS A 209 -5.68 5.47 -7.71
N ILE A 210 -5.51 4.74 -6.61
CA ILE A 210 -4.32 4.84 -5.76
C ILE A 210 -3.10 4.30 -6.50
N THR A 211 -3.21 3.14 -7.15
CA THR A 211 -2.10 2.56 -7.92
C THR A 211 -1.69 3.43 -9.11
N GLU A 212 -2.64 4.12 -9.72
CA GLU A 212 -2.36 5.11 -10.76
C GLU A 212 -1.60 6.32 -10.19
N LYS A 213 -2.09 6.93 -9.09
CA LYS A 213 -1.39 8.03 -8.40
C LYS A 213 0.01 7.65 -7.94
N MET A 214 0.18 6.44 -7.40
CA MET A 214 1.49 5.92 -7.01
C MET A 214 2.43 5.81 -8.21
N ALA A 215 1.94 5.34 -9.35
CA ALA A 215 2.75 5.25 -10.57
C ALA A 215 3.12 6.64 -11.12
N VAL A 216 2.21 7.61 -11.06
CA VAL A 216 2.50 9.01 -11.45
C VAL A 216 3.51 9.66 -10.50
N SER A 217 3.41 9.43 -9.19
CA SER A 217 4.40 9.87 -8.21
C SER A 217 5.78 9.29 -8.51
N LYS A 218 5.90 7.97 -8.73
CA LYS A 218 7.17 7.33 -9.13
C LYS A 218 7.75 7.93 -10.42
N PHE A 219 6.89 8.26 -11.38
CA PHE A 219 7.33 8.88 -12.62
C PHE A 219 7.91 10.28 -12.36
N ALA A 220 7.23 11.09 -11.55
CA ALA A 220 7.71 12.41 -11.17
C ALA A 220 9.02 12.32 -10.35
N ALA A 221 9.13 11.38 -9.41
CA ALA A 221 10.36 11.14 -8.66
C ALA A 221 11.53 10.71 -9.58
N GLY A 222 11.27 9.78 -10.51
CA GLY A 222 12.25 9.34 -11.49
C GLY A 222 12.75 10.49 -12.38
N MET A 223 11.83 11.29 -12.92
CA MET A 223 12.15 12.51 -13.70
C MET A 223 12.95 13.51 -12.88
N SER A 224 12.54 13.80 -11.65
CA SER A 224 13.26 14.72 -10.76
C SER A 224 14.70 14.25 -10.58
N LEU A 225 14.87 12.97 -10.27
CA LEU A 225 16.17 12.39 -10.01
C LEU A 225 17.09 12.46 -11.23
N THR A 226 16.64 12.00 -12.40
CA THR A 226 17.45 12.01 -13.62
C THR A 226 17.79 13.42 -14.07
N LEU A 227 16.84 14.35 -14.05
CA LEU A 227 17.06 15.76 -14.39
C LEU A 227 18.08 16.41 -13.45
N SER A 228 17.96 16.10 -12.16
CA SER A 228 18.84 16.65 -11.14
C SER A 228 20.27 16.07 -11.22
N SER A 229 20.45 14.94 -11.92
CA SER A 229 21.77 14.36 -12.26
C SER A 229 22.35 14.95 -13.55
N GLY A 230 21.70 15.97 -14.13
CA GLY A 230 22.19 16.68 -15.31
C GLY A 230 21.80 16.07 -16.65
N LEU A 231 20.97 15.04 -16.66
CA LEU A 231 20.39 14.48 -17.90
C LEU A 231 19.39 15.46 -18.51
N ASP A 232 19.29 15.45 -19.83
CA ASP A 232 18.29 16.28 -20.50
C ASP A 232 16.86 15.76 -20.27
N THR A 233 15.87 16.55 -20.67
CA THR A 233 14.45 16.21 -20.47
C THR A 233 14.02 14.98 -21.27
N PHE A 234 14.60 14.70 -22.43
CA PHE A 234 14.25 13.56 -23.27
C PHE A 234 14.85 12.27 -22.70
N GLU A 235 16.13 12.28 -22.34
CA GLU A 235 16.81 11.16 -21.67
C GLU A 235 16.14 10.84 -20.34
N SER A 236 15.82 11.87 -19.56
CA SER A 236 15.06 11.73 -18.31
C SER A 236 13.69 11.08 -18.53
N LEU A 237 12.97 11.48 -19.58
CA LEU A 237 11.67 10.92 -19.92
C LEU A 237 11.77 9.45 -20.36
N GLU A 238 12.82 9.09 -21.10
CA GLU A 238 13.09 7.70 -21.48
C GLU A 238 13.40 6.84 -20.25
N MET A 239 14.34 7.25 -19.41
CA MET A 239 14.73 6.52 -18.20
C MET A 239 13.56 6.40 -17.23
N ALA A 240 12.86 7.51 -16.93
CA ALA A 240 11.73 7.50 -16.02
C ALA A 240 10.56 6.63 -16.52
N SER A 241 10.42 6.42 -17.84
CA SER A 241 9.38 5.53 -18.39
C SER A 241 9.63 4.06 -18.10
N GLN A 242 10.90 3.65 -17.99
CA GLN A 242 11.30 2.28 -17.69
C GLN A 242 10.96 1.89 -16.24
N LEU A 243 10.87 2.90 -15.37
CA LEU A 243 10.54 2.75 -13.95
C LEU A 243 9.05 2.47 -13.68
N ILE A 244 8.17 2.58 -14.69
CA ILE A 244 6.71 2.49 -14.53
C ILE A 244 6.12 1.18 -15.04
N ASP A 245 5.49 0.44 -14.12
CA ASP A 245 4.80 -0.83 -14.42
C ASP A 245 3.29 -0.68 -14.65
N ASN A 246 2.68 0.44 -14.23
CA ASN A 246 1.24 0.63 -14.37
C ASN A 246 0.86 0.82 -15.85
N PRO A 247 -0.02 -0.01 -16.44
CA PRO A 247 -0.28 0.02 -17.88
C PRO A 247 -0.96 1.31 -18.36
N VAL A 248 -1.77 1.96 -17.52
CA VAL A 248 -2.43 3.23 -17.85
C VAL A 248 -1.39 4.34 -17.92
N VAL A 249 -0.60 4.49 -16.86
CA VAL A 249 0.43 5.53 -16.76
C VAL A 249 1.54 5.30 -17.78
N LYS A 250 1.96 4.05 -17.99
CA LYS A 250 2.94 3.67 -19.00
C LYS A 250 2.52 4.07 -20.41
N LYS A 251 1.23 3.88 -20.75
CA LYS A 251 0.68 4.35 -22.02
C LYS A 251 0.70 5.87 -22.13
N GLN A 252 0.31 6.59 -21.08
CA GLN A 252 0.34 8.06 -21.08
C GLN A 252 1.77 8.59 -21.24
N ILE A 253 2.75 8.00 -20.56
CA ILE A 253 4.17 8.37 -20.72
C ILE A 253 4.65 8.08 -22.15
N ALA A 254 4.29 6.92 -22.72
CA ALA A 254 4.63 6.58 -24.10
C ALA A 254 3.99 7.54 -25.11
N ASP A 255 2.75 7.97 -24.89
CA ASP A 255 2.10 9.00 -25.70
C ASP A 255 2.84 10.34 -25.57
N CYS A 256 3.30 10.71 -24.37
CA CYS A 256 4.12 11.90 -24.15
C CYS A 256 5.43 11.85 -24.95
N GLN A 257 6.17 10.75 -24.83
CA GLN A 257 7.42 10.50 -25.58
C GLN A 257 7.18 10.66 -27.09
N LYS A 258 6.13 9.99 -27.60
CA LYS A 258 5.77 10.06 -29.01
C LYS A 258 5.50 11.50 -29.47
N TYR A 259 4.71 12.27 -28.72
CA TYR A 259 4.42 13.66 -29.07
C TYR A 259 5.68 14.52 -29.08
N THR A 260 6.57 14.34 -28.11
CA THR A 260 7.83 15.10 -28.06
C THR A 260 8.77 14.70 -29.20
N SER A 261 8.85 13.41 -29.56
CA SER A 261 9.60 12.94 -30.74
C SER A 261 9.03 13.45 -32.08
N GLU A 262 7.73 13.71 -32.15
CA GLU A 262 7.06 14.32 -33.31
C GLU A 262 7.29 15.85 -33.38
N GLY A 263 8.06 16.43 -32.46
CA GLY A 263 8.43 17.84 -32.46
C GLY A 263 7.50 18.76 -31.66
N MET A 264 6.58 18.20 -30.87
CA MET A 264 5.73 18.98 -29.96
C MET A 264 6.55 19.49 -28.76
N ASP A 265 6.28 20.73 -28.30
CA ASP A 265 6.88 21.25 -27.07
C ASP A 265 6.57 20.33 -25.88
N PHE A 266 7.56 20.09 -25.01
CA PHE A 266 7.41 19.20 -23.86
C PHE A 266 6.21 19.56 -22.97
N SER A 267 5.96 20.85 -22.75
CA SER A 267 4.84 21.32 -21.93
C SER A 267 3.49 20.92 -22.53
N GLU A 268 3.38 21.00 -23.86
CA GLU A 268 2.19 20.64 -24.61
C GLU A 268 2.02 19.11 -24.67
N ALA A 269 3.10 18.37 -24.92
CA ALA A 269 3.13 16.91 -24.93
C ALA A 269 2.70 16.33 -23.57
N LEU A 270 3.19 16.91 -22.47
CA LEU A 270 2.87 16.50 -21.10
C LEU A 270 1.40 16.78 -20.75
N SER A 271 0.86 17.92 -21.20
CA SER A 271 -0.55 18.25 -21.01
C SER A 271 -1.47 17.34 -21.82
N LYS A 272 -1.08 17.04 -23.07
CA LYS A 272 -1.86 16.23 -24.02
C LYS A 272 -1.87 14.74 -23.69
N SER A 273 -0.76 14.21 -23.17
CA SER A 273 -0.65 12.81 -22.75
C SER A 273 -1.49 12.48 -21.51
N GLY A 274 -1.79 13.48 -20.67
CA GLY A 274 -2.61 13.31 -19.48
C GLY A 274 -1.95 12.50 -18.37
N VAL A 275 -0.61 12.38 -18.36
CA VAL A 275 0.16 11.75 -17.27
C VAL A 275 -0.13 12.43 -15.94
N PHE A 276 -0.23 13.76 -15.97
CA PHE A 276 -0.48 14.58 -14.80
C PHE A 276 -1.88 15.20 -14.83
N SER A 277 -2.39 15.55 -13.64
CA SER A 277 -3.57 16.40 -13.53
C SER A 277 -3.30 17.77 -14.17
N ALA A 278 -4.35 18.48 -14.61
CA ALA A 278 -4.20 19.79 -15.24
C ALA A 278 -3.41 20.80 -14.38
N MET A 279 -3.50 20.71 -13.05
CA MET A 279 -2.71 21.53 -12.13
C MET A 279 -1.23 21.15 -12.19
N TYR A 280 -0.90 19.86 -12.07
CA TYR A 280 0.48 19.39 -12.06
C TYR A 280 1.16 19.51 -13.43
N SER A 281 0.43 19.32 -14.54
CA SER A 281 0.95 19.61 -15.88
C SER A 281 1.36 21.08 -16.01
N ARG A 282 0.60 22.01 -15.42
CA ARG A 282 0.97 23.44 -15.39
C ARG A 282 2.20 23.69 -14.53
N THR A 283 2.29 23.08 -13.36
CA THR A 283 3.47 23.17 -12.48
C THR A 283 4.72 22.67 -13.22
N ALA A 284 4.66 21.50 -13.85
CA ALA A 284 5.73 20.96 -14.66
C ALA A 284 6.10 21.90 -15.83
N SER A 285 5.10 22.45 -16.53
CA SER A 285 5.33 23.40 -17.63
C SER A 285 6.04 24.68 -17.17
N ILE A 286 5.73 25.18 -15.97
CA ILE A 286 6.41 26.33 -15.37
C ILE A 286 7.87 25.96 -15.09
N GLY A 287 8.12 24.78 -14.52
CA GLY A 287 9.48 24.29 -14.22
C GLY A 287 10.32 24.12 -15.47
N TYR A 288 9.75 23.55 -16.53
CA TYR A 288 10.41 23.38 -17.81
C TYR A 288 10.84 24.73 -18.41
N LYS A 289 9.93 25.73 -18.40
CA LYS A 289 10.24 27.08 -18.92
C LYS A 289 11.21 27.86 -18.03
N ALA A 290 11.20 27.60 -16.73
CA ALA A 290 12.07 28.26 -15.76
C ALA A 290 13.43 27.55 -15.57
N GLY A 291 13.63 26.37 -16.16
CA GLY A 291 14.83 25.56 -15.96
C GLY A 291 14.92 24.90 -14.57
N ALA A 292 13.80 24.76 -13.87
CA ALA A 292 13.69 24.16 -12.52
C ALA A 292 12.73 22.96 -12.54
N LEU A 293 12.82 22.13 -13.58
CA LEU A 293 11.92 20.99 -13.77
C LEU A 293 12.19 19.89 -12.74
N ASP A 294 13.44 19.70 -12.33
CA ASP A 294 13.87 18.77 -11.29
C ASP A 294 13.17 19.04 -9.94
N GLU A 295 13.22 20.29 -9.46
CA GLU A 295 12.59 20.71 -8.19
C GLU A 295 11.06 20.57 -8.26
N LEU A 296 10.45 20.99 -9.37
CA LEU A 296 9.00 20.93 -9.51
C LEU A 296 8.48 19.51 -9.71
N MET A 297 9.26 18.61 -10.32
CA MET A 297 8.93 17.18 -10.38
C MET A 297 8.99 16.52 -9.01
N GLU A 298 9.99 16.87 -8.18
CA GLU A 298 10.07 16.40 -6.80
C GLU A 298 8.82 16.82 -6.01
N LYS A 299 8.44 18.09 -6.16
CA LYS A 299 7.25 18.65 -5.53
C LYS A 299 5.96 17.97 -5.98
N ILE A 300 5.84 17.65 -7.27
CA ILE A 300 4.69 16.90 -7.79
C ILE A 300 4.64 15.50 -7.17
N SER A 301 5.77 14.80 -7.06
CA SER A 301 5.81 13.48 -6.40
C SER A 301 5.32 13.55 -4.96
N MET A 302 5.86 14.49 -4.17
CA MET A 302 5.46 14.69 -2.77
C MET A 302 3.96 14.99 -2.64
N GLN A 303 3.41 15.85 -3.49
CA GLN A 303 1.99 16.19 -3.43
C GLN A 303 1.09 15.00 -3.78
N TYR A 304 1.49 14.14 -4.72
CA TYR A 304 0.75 12.90 -4.98
C TYR A 304 0.79 11.92 -3.80
N GLU A 305 1.94 11.79 -3.14
CA GLU A 305 2.10 10.96 -1.93
C GLU A 305 1.21 11.47 -0.79
N ASP A 306 1.21 12.78 -0.53
CA ASP A 306 0.34 13.42 0.45
C ASP A 306 -1.14 13.23 0.12
N GLU A 307 -1.53 13.40 -1.15
CA GLU A 307 -2.91 13.15 -1.59
C GLU A 307 -3.33 11.69 -1.36
N ILE A 308 -2.43 10.72 -1.57
CA ILE A 308 -2.71 9.31 -1.30
C ILE A 308 -2.95 9.11 0.20
N THR A 309 -2.07 9.64 1.05
CA THR A 309 -2.18 9.53 2.51
C THR A 309 -3.46 10.19 3.03
N LEU A 310 -3.79 11.39 2.56
CA LEU A 310 -5.03 12.10 2.91
C LEU A 310 -6.27 11.32 2.48
N GLN A 311 -6.26 10.74 1.26
CA GLN A 311 -7.36 9.90 0.79
C GLN A 311 -7.54 8.66 1.67
N MET A 312 -6.44 8.02 2.11
CA MET A 312 -6.52 6.89 3.03
C MET A 312 -7.13 7.30 4.37
N ASN A 313 -6.65 8.40 4.96
CA ASN A 313 -7.16 8.91 6.23
C ASN A 313 -8.64 9.30 6.17
N HIS A 314 -9.07 9.90 5.05
CA HIS A 314 -10.48 10.25 4.85
C HIS A 314 -11.38 9.01 4.75
N LEU A 315 -10.94 7.97 4.05
CA LEU A 315 -11.67 6.70 3.98
C LEU A 315 -11.82 6.06 5.37
N ILE A 316 -10.76 6.07 6.17
CA ILE A 316 -10.81 5.60 7.57
C ILE A 316 -11.83 6.41 8.38
N GLY A 317 -11.78 7.74 8.28
CA GLY A 317 -12.64 8.64 9.05
C GLY A 317 -14.14 8.52 8.74
N ILE A 318 -14.52 8.01 7.57
CA ILE A 318 -15.93 7.72 7.22
C ILE A 318 -16.32 6.30 7.65
N LEU A 319 -15.41 5.33 7.50
CA LEU A 319 -15.70 3.92 7.77
C LEU A 319 -16.05 3.69 9.24
N GLU A 320 -15.29 4.27 10.18
CA GLU A 320 -15.51 4.04 11.61
C GLU A 320 -16.92 4.49 12.09
N PRO A 321 -17.38 5.73 11.87
CA PRO A 321 -18.73 6.14 12.23
C PRO A 321 -19.81 5.30 11.54
N SER A 322 -19.60 4.91 10.27
CA SER A 322 -20.58 4.11 9.53
C SER A 322 -20.77 2.71 10.11
N LEU A 323 -19.68 2.06 10.54
CA LEU A 323 -19.72 0.74 11.18
C LEU A 323 -20.40 0.81 12.54
N VAL A 324 -20.10 1.83 13.35
CA VAL A 324 -20.75 2.05 14.65
C VAL A 324 -22.24 2.33 14.49
N ALA A 325 -22.63 3.15 13.51
CA ALA A 325 -24.03 3.43 13.20
C ALA A 325 -24.79 2.15 12.77
N LEU A 326 -24.18 1.35 11.90
CA LEU A 326 -24.75 0.07 11.46
C LEU A 326 -24.93 -0.89 12.64
N LEU A 327 -23.92 -1.06 13.49
CA LEU A 327 -24.01 -1.88 14.70
C LEU A 327 -25.13 -1.39 15.62
N SER A 328 -25.24 -0.08 15.85
CA SER A 328 -26.26 0.51 16.71
C SER A 328 -27.67 0.23 16.19
N ILE A 329 -27.88 0.31 14.86
CA ILE A 329 -29.16 -0.03 14.22
C ILE A 329 -29.46 -1.52 14.43
N ILE A 330 -28.50 -2.42 14.19
CA ILE A 330 -28.69 -3.86 14.34
C ILE A 330 -29.04 -4.22 15.79
N VAL A 331 -28.28 -3.69 16.76
CA VAL A 331 -28.54 -3.91 18.18
C VAL A 331 -29.91 -3.34 18.58
N GLY A 332 -30.26 -2.14 18.10
CA GLY A 332 -31.56 -1.53 18.33
C GLY A 332 -32.72 -2.39 17.80
N LEU A 333 -32.59 -2.93 16.59
CA LEU A 333 -33.58 -3.84 16.00
C LEU A 333 -33.73 -5.14 16.81
N ILE A 334 -32.61 -5.69 17.31
CA ILE A 334 -32.63 -6.87 18.18
C ILE A 334 -33.33 -6.57 19.51
N LEU A 335 -33.02 -5.42 20.14
CA LEU A 335 -33.66 -5.03 21.39
C LEU A 335 -35.16 -4.78 21.21
N LEU A 336 -35.57 -4.12 20.12
CA LEU A 336 -36.97 -3.86 19.81
C LEU A 336 -37.74 -5.16 19.55
N SER A 337 -37.12 -6.10 18.81
CA SER A 337 -37.62 -7.47 18.59
C SER A 337 -37.91 -8.22 19.89
N VAL A 338 -37.14 -7.95 20.94
CA VAL A 338 -37.33 -8.53 22.27
C VAL A 338 -38.32 -7.72 23.14
N MET A 339 -38.31 -6.39 23.06
CA MET A 339 -39.14 -5.53 23.91
C MET A 339 -40.61 -5.52 23.49
N LEU A 340 -40.92 -5.51 22.19
CA LEU A 340 -42.30 -5.44 21.71
C LEU A 340 -43.19 -6.59 22.21
N PRO A 341 -42.76 -7.87 22.17
CA PRO A 341 -43.61 -8.95 22.66
C PRO A 341 -43.77 -8.93 24.19
N LEU A 342 -42.79 -8.42 24.96
CA LEU A 342 -42.92 -8.24 26.41
C LEU A 342 -44.01 -7.23 26.77
N LEU A 343 -44.07 -6.11 26.04
CA LEU A 343 -45.14 -5.12 26.21
C LEU A 343 -46.52 -5.71 25.94
N GLY A 344 -46.65 -6.53 24.88
CA GLY A 344 -47.91 -7.21 24.56
C GLY A 344 -48.38 -8.19 25.64
N ILE A 345 -47.45 -8.81 26.37
CA ILE A 345 -47.78 -9.69 27.50
C ILE A 345 -48.20 -8.86 28.72
N MET A 346 -47.49 -7.76 29.03
CA MET A 346 -47.87 -6.87 30.14
C MET A 346 -49.25 -6.26 29.95
N THR A 347 -49.65 -5.91 28.73
CA THR A 347 -51.00 -5.39 28.43
C THR A 347 -52.10 -6.45 28.49
N ASN A 348 -51.77 -7.74 28.35
CA ASN A 348 -52.74 -8.84 28.44
C ASN A 348 -52.89 -9.41 29.87
N ILE A 349 -51.96 -9.10 30.78
CA ILE A 349 -51.99 -9.51 32.19
C ILE A 349 -52.54 -8.38 33.10
N GLY A 350 -52.79 -7.19 32.56
CA GLY A 350 -53.37 -6.04 33.25
C GLY A 350 -54.88 -5.90 33.08
#